data_AF-A0A925DCJ3-F1
#
_entry.id   AF-A0A925DCJ3-F1
#
_cell.length_a   1.000
_cell.length_b   1.000
_cell.length_c   1.000
_cell.angle_alpha   90.00
_cell.angle_beta   90.00
_cell.angle_gamma   90.00
#
_symmetry.space_group_name_H-M   'P 1'
#
loop_
_entity.id
_entity.type
_entity.pdbx_description
1 polymer ?
#
loop_
_entity_poly.entity_id
_entity_poly.type
_entity_poly.pdbx_seq_one_letter_code
_entity_poly.pdbx_strand_id
1 'polypeptide(L)'
;MRRSFFLATFALPLLLTTSGAQLSAADAKASELDLKTERVIIFKDGYCLFIKKATFTTDKHGEAFTDDVPDAAVLGSFWAIPEEGRLVSMQAGWKTTEETKDKETICKETIEILLANKGKQAKIELHDKTVLSGAIREVLVEKTPTLLAEPQLEALDVSVLSSVALTSSGVPRPARRRPIRPESTETHTLTTISGANFVLRTDDGDVFLSAGSVRSVSIKDMKTTLSKSMKSTRRSKRLTFKFPEGEKKQTLSLMYFRPGIRWIPTYRIDLRQKEGKNLAQVSLQAEILNEAEDLHDVPLDIVVGVPNFRFKGTPSPLVLEATMRNLLAEAAPDIMGQQSQLSNAMYSQRSG
;
A
#
# COMPACT_ATOMS: atom_id res chain seq x y z
N MET A 1 -39.34 -35.65 -64.28
CA MET A 1 -37.92 -35.62 -63.87
C MET A 1 -37.85 -35.32 -62.38
N ARG A 2 -37.67 -36.36 -61.55
CA ARG A 2 -37.45 -36.25 -60.10
C ARG A 2 -35.94 -36.27 -59.87
N ARG A 3 -35.39 -35.24 -59.21
CA ARG A 3 -34.02 -35.25 -58.70
C ARG A 3 -34.02 -34.82 -57.24
N SER A 4 -33.59 -35.75 -56.40
CA SER A 4 -33.29 -35.65 -54.99
C SER A 4 -32.20 -34.61 -54.72
N PHE A 5 -32.32 -33.88 -53.61
CA PHE A 5 -31.16 -33.30 -52.93
C PHE A 5 -31.26 -33.60 -51.43
N PHE A 6 -30.31 -34.41 -50.97
CA PHE A 6 -30.01 -34.70 -49.57
C PHE A 6 -29.46 -33.42 -48.92
N LEU A 7 -30.06 -32.99 -47.81
CA LEU A 7 -29.47 -31.98 -46.93
C LEU A 7 -28.65 -32.71 -45.86
N ALA A 8 -27.32 -32.67 -45.98
CA ALA A 8 -26.41 -33.23 -45.00
C ALA A 8 -26.19 -32.23 -43.85
N THR A 9 -26.58 -32.63 -42.65
CA THR A 9 -26.34 -31.96 -41.38
C THR A 9 -24.85 -32.04 -41.01
N PHE A 10 -24.15 -30.91 -41.02
CA PHE A 10 -22.82 -30.77 -40.43
C PHE A 10 -22.94 -30.15 -39.03
N ALA A 11 -22.80 -30.99 -38.00
CA ALA A 11 -22.64 -30.55 -36.62
C ALA A 11 -21.17 -30.14 -36.38
N LEU A 12 -20.94 -28.85 -36.16
CA LEU A 12 -19.62 -28.30 -35.83
C LEU A 12 -19.47 -28.26 -34.30
N PRO A 13 -18.44 -28.88 -33.70
CA PRO A 13 -18.26 -28.84 -32.25
C PRO A 13 -17.71 -27.47 -31.81
N LEU A 14 -18.49 -26.78 -30.98
CA LEU A 14 -18.14 -25.54 -30.31
C LEU A 14 -17.10 -25.86 -29.21
N LEU A 15 -15.81 -25.65 -29.50
CA LEU A 15 -14.77 -25.65 -28.47
C LEU A 15 -14.98 -24.45 -27.55
N LEU A 16 -15.49 -24.69 -26.34
CA LEU A 16 -15.41 -23.75 -25.23
C LEU A 16 -13.94 -23.64 -24.80
N THR A 17 -13.23 -22.64 -25.33
CA THR A 17 -11.98 -22.16 -24.71
C THR A 17 -12.35 -21.27 -23.52
N THR A 18 -12.30 -21.83 -22.31
CA THR A 18 -12.32 -21.05 -21.07
C THR A 18 -10.99 -20.29 -20.97
N SER A 19 -10.92 -19.11 -21.59
CA SER A 19 -9.88 -18.12 -21.30
C SER A 19 -10.09 -17.64 -19.87
N GLY A 20 -9.29 -18.15 -18.94
CA GLY A 20 -9.08 -17.52 -17.65
C GLY A 20 -8.56 -16.11 -17.89
N ALA A 21 -9.36 -15.12 -17.52
CA ALA A 21 -8.97 -13.72 -17.59
C ALA A 21 -7.81 -13.48 -16.64
N GLN A 22 -6.59 -13.56 -17.17
CA GLN A 22 -5.39 -13.12 -16.51
C GLN A 22 -5.40 -11.59 -16.57
N LEU A 23 -5.86 -10.95 -15.49
CA LEU A 23 -5.80 -9.50 -15.33
C LEU A 23 -4.34 -9.08 -15.44
N SER A 24 -3.98 -8.54 -16.60
CA SER A 24 -2.69 -7.92 -16.86
C SER A 24 -2.54 -6.70 -15.94
N ALA A 25 -1.41 -6.61 -15.25
CA ALA A 25 -1.04 -5.47 -14.40
C ALA A 25 -1.03 -4.12 -15.15
N ALA A 26 -1.11 -4.12 -16.49
CA ALA A 26 -1.18 -2.93 -17.33
C ALA A 26 -2.55 -2.20 -17.25
N ASP A 27 -3.66 -2.91 -17.01
CA ASP A 27 -4.98 -2.29 -16.82
C ASP A 27 -5.14 -1.66 -15.43
N ALA A 28 -4.25 -1.97 -14.48
CA ALA A 28 -4.38 -1.55 -13.10
C ALA A 28 -4.14 -0.04 -12.87
N LYS A 29 -3.61 0.69 -13.86
CA LYS A 29 -3.39 2.15 -13.80
C LYS A 29 -4.30 2.97 -14.72
N ALA A 30 -5.14 2.34 -15.53
CA ALA A 30 -5.91 3.03 -16.57
C ALA A 30 -6.90 4.08 -16.01
N SER A 31 -7.29 3.93 -14.74
CA SER A 31 -8.28 4.79 -14.06
C SER A 31 -7.76 5.42 -12.78
N GLU A 32 -6.42 5.50 -12.65
CA GLU A 32 -5.78 6.21 -11.54
C GLU A 32 -5.80 7.73 -11.77
N LEU A 33 -6.10 8.49 -10.72
CA LEU A 33 -6.16 9.95 -10.75
C LEU A 33 -4.74 10.55 -10.74
N ASP A 34 -4.41 11.36 -11.77
CA ASP A 34 -3.23 12.24 -11.73
C ASP A 34 -3.56 13.48 -10.91
N LEU A 35 -3.24 13.45 -9.61
CA LEU A 35 -3.50 14.53 -8.65
C LEU A 35 -2.40 15.58 -8.67
N LYS A 36 -2.76 16.84 -8.88
CA LYS A 36 -1.86 17.98 -8.78
C LYS A 36 -2.41 19.01 -7.81
N THR A 37 -1.58 19.45 -6.87
CA THR A 37 -1.93 20.54 -5.96
C THR A 37 -1.91 21.85 -6.74
N GLU A 38 -3.09 22.44 -6.94
CA GLU A 38 -3.24 23.70 -7.65
C GLU A 38 -2.98 24.89 -6.72
N ARG A 39 -3.37 24.77 -5.45
CA ARG A 39 -3.26 25.85 -4.48
C ARG A 39 -3.32 25.35 -3.04
N VAL A 40 -2.63 26.05 -2.15
CA VAL A 40 -2.78 25.86 -0.69
C VAL A 40 -3.07 27.20 -0.03
N ILE A 41 -4.15 27.22 0.76
CA ILE A 41 -4.55 28.38 1.57
C ILE A 41 -4.17 28.09 3.02
N ILE A 42 -3.34 28.94 3.63
CA ILE A 42 -2.72 28.71 4.94
C ILE A 42 -3.27 29.70 5.97
N PHE A 43 -3.73 29.18 7.10
CA PHE A 43 -4.26 29.96 8.22
C PHE A 43 -3.26 30.00 9.39
N LYS A 44 -3.35 31.04 10.23
CA LYS A 44 -2.39 31.26 11.33
C LYS A 44 -2.49 30.24 12.47
N ASP A 45 -3.63 29.55 12.57
CA ASP A 45 -3.91 28.54 13.60
C ASP A 45 -3.37 27.15 13.24
N GLY A 46 -2.74 26.99 12.08
CA GLY A 46 -2.13 25.73 11.65
C GLY A 46 -3.04 24.84 10.81
N TYR A 47 -4.21 25.34 10.43
CA TYR A 47 -5.05 24.73 9.42
C TYR A 47 -4.70 25.26 8.04
N CYS A 48 -4.94 24.41 7.04
CA CYS A 48 -4.78 24.76 5.65
C CYS A 48 -5.86 24.08 4.81
N LEU A 49 -6.22 24.72 3.72
CA LEU A 49 -7.12 24.18 2.69
C LEU A 49 -6.28 23.84 1.48
N PHE A 50 -6.28 22.56 1.12
CA PHE A 50 -5.71 22.08 -0.12
C PHE A 50 -6.76 22.12 -1.21
N ILE A 51 -6.37 22.61 -2.38
CA ILE A 51 -7.14 22.54 -3.61
C ILE A 51 -6.28 21.78 -4.61
N LYS A 52 -6.72 20.59 -4.97
CA LYS A 52 -6.08 19.71 -5.94
C LYS A 52 -6.97 19.55 -7.16
N LYS A 53 -6.35 19.45 -8.32
CA LYS A 53 -7.00 19.13 -9.58
C LYS A 53 -6.54 17.77 -10.03
N ALA A 54 -7.49 16.91 -10.38
CA ALA A 54 -7.24 15.56 -10.86
C ALA A 54 -7.73 15.41 -12.30
N THR A 55 -6.91 14.84 -13.17
CA THR A 55 -7.32 14.44 -14.52
C THR A 55 -7.20 12.93 -14.66
N PHE A 56 -8.22 12.27 -15.21
CA PHE A 56 -8.28 10.82 -15.33
C PHE A 56 -9.24 10.36 -16.42
N THR A 57 -9.21 9.07 -16.73
CA THR A 57 -10.18 8.40 -17.60
C THR A 57 -10.92 7.36 -16.77
N THR A 58 -12.26 7.37 -16.80
CA THR A 58 -13.06 6.38 -16.07
C THR A 58 -12.90 4.98 -16.69
N ASP A 59 -13.01 3.93 -15.89
CA ASP A 59 -13.03 2.56 -16.39
C ASP A 59 -14.35 2.23 -17.13
N LYS A 60 -14.51 0.99 -17.59
CA LYS A 60 -15.74 0.48 -18.22
C LYS A 60 -17.00 0.63 -17.37
N HIS A 61 -16.84 0.71 -16.05
CA HIS A 61 -17.93 0.80 -15.07
C HIS A 61 -18.15 2.23 -14.56
N GLY A 62 -17.43 3.22 -15.11
CA GLY A 62 -17.50 4.61 -14.66
C GLY A 62 -16.71 4.91 -13.39
N GLU A 63 -15.80 4.04 -12.98
CA GLU A 63 -15.01 4.19 -11.76
C GLU A 63 -13.62 4.75 -12.03
N ALA A 64 -13.13 5.55 -11.09
CA ALA A 64 -11.76 6.04 -11.07
C ALA A 64 -11.28 6.08 -9.61
N PHE A 65 -9.97 5.98 -9.38
CA PHE A 65 -9.45 5.89 -8.02
C PHE A 65 -8.15 6.67 -7.81
N THR A 66 -7.85 6.99 -6.56
CA THR A 66 -6.53 7.44 -6.11
C THR A 66 -6.09 6.64 -4.90
N ASP A 67 -4.80 6.30 -4.85
CA ASP A 67 -4.15 5.75 -3.66
C ASP A 67 -3.54 6.86 -2.76
N ASP A 68 -3.47 8.10 -3.27
CA ASP A 68 -3.11 9.30 -2.49
C ASP A 68 -4.35 9.84 -1.76
N VAL A 69 -4.66 9.20 -0.62
CA VAL A 69 -5.75 9.59 0.26
C VAL A 69 -5.25 10.63 1.26
N PRO A 70 -5.84 11.84 1.31
CA PRO A 70 -5.38 12.88 2.21
C PRO A 70 -5.35 12.44 3.67
N ASP A 71 -4.27 12.77 4.37
CA ASP A 71 -4.15 12.49 5.79
C ASP A 71 -4.77 13.60 6.63
N ALA A 72 -5.40 13.20 7.74
CA ALA A 72 -6.00 14.09 8.73
C ALA A 72 -6.98 15.15 8.17
N ALA A 73 -7.62 14.90 7.02
CA ALA A 73 -8.67 15.79 6.52
C ALA A 73 -9.78 15.95 7.58
N VAL A 74 -10.20 17.18 7.85
CA VAL A 74 -11.16 17.49 8.91
C VAL A 74 -12.56 16.99 8.53
N LEU A 75 -13.30 16.45 9.49
CA LEU A 75 -14.66 15.97 9.31
C LEU A 75 -15.57 17.07 8.74
N GLY A 76 -16.29 16.74 7.67
CA GLY A 76 -17.21 17.66 6.98
C GLY A 76 -16.54 18.67 6.05
N SER A 77 -15.22 18.55 5.85
CA SER A 77 -14.44 19.48 5.02
C SER A 77 -13.81 18.83 3.81
N PHE A 78 -14.25 17.64 3.41
CA PHE A 78 -13.74 16.95 2.24
C PHE A 78 -14.75 17.06 1.11
N TRP A 79 -14.35 17.66 0.00
CA TRP A 79 -15.19 17.90 -1.16
C TRP A 79 -14.52 17.39 -2.43
N ALA A 80 -15.32 16.76 -3.28
CA ALA A 80 -14.92 16.28 -4.59
C ALA A 80 -15.97 16.78 -5.59
N ILE A 81 -15.56 17.67 -6.49
CA ILE A 81 -16.44 18.39 -7.40
C ILE A 81 -15.97 18.11 -8.83
N PRO A 82 -16.74 17.39 -9.66
CA PRO A 82 -16.38 17.22 -11.05
C PRO A 82 -16.54 18.53 -11.81
N GLU A 83 -15.64 18.83 -12.75
CA GLU A 83 -15.79 19.99 -13.63
C GLU A 83 -16.96 19.82 -14.59
N GLU A 84 -17.20 18.58 -15.04
CA GLU A 84 -18.28 18.22 -15.96
C GLU A 84 -19.07 17.02 -15.45
N GLY A 85 -20.39 17.08 -15.63
CA GLY A 85 -21.29 15.98 -15.25
C GLY A 85 -21.56 15.90 -13.75
N ARG A 86 -21.85 14.68 -13.28
CA ARG A 86 -22.24 14.42 -11.89
C ARG A 86 -21.41 13.27 -11.31
N LEU A 87 -20.93 13.45 -10.09
CA LEU A 87 -20.37 12.37 -9.28
C LEU A 87 -21.52 11.57 -8.64
N VAL A 88 -21.54 10.25 -8.85
CA VAL A 88 -22.57 9.34 -8.31
C VAL A 88 -22.27 9.00 -6.86
N SER A 89 -21.03 8.59 -6.58
CA SER A 89 -20.59 8.25 -5.23
C SER A 89 -19.09 8.42 -5.06
N MET A 90 -18.68 8.52 -3.81
CA MET A 90 -17.29 8.51 -3.38
C MET A 90 -17.15 7.52 -2.23
N GLN A 91 -16.20 6.61 -2.34
CA GLN A 91 -16.00 5.52 -1.38
C GLN A 91 -14.54 5.48 -0.95
N ALA A 92 -14.32 5.47 0.36
CA ALA A 92 -13.01 5.18 0.93
C ALA A 92 -12.94 3.69 1.31
N GLY A 93 -11.88 3.01 0.91
CA GLY A 93 -11.63 1.62 1.25
C GLY A 93 -10.15 1.26 1.34
N TRP A 94 -9.86 0.06 1.81
CA TRP A 94 -8.52 -0.51 1.77
C TRP A 94 -8.38 -1.37 0.53
N LYS A 95 -7.26 -1.24 -0.19
CA LYS A 95 -6.90 -2.16 -1.26
C LYS A 95 -5.66 -2.95 -0.89
N THR A 96 -5.76 -4.26 -1.04
CA THR A 96 -4.61 -5.16 -0.94
C THR A 96 -4.05 -5.37 -2.33
N THR A 97 -2.79 -5.02 -2.54
CA THR A 97 -2.04 -5.27 -3.76
C THR A 97 -0.99 -6.32 -3.47
N GLU A 98 -0.94 -7.38 -4.26
CA GLU A 98 0.04 -8.45 -4.14
C GLU A 98 1.01 -8.39 -5.31
N GLU A 99 2.30 -8.34 -5.02
CA GLU A 99 3.36 -8.40 -6.00
C GLU A 99 4.22 -9.63 -5.71
N THR A 100 4.45 -10.47 -6.71
CA THR A 100 5.33 -11.64 -6.59
C THR A 100 6.60 -11.37 -7.40
N LYS A 101 7.75 -11.42 -6.74
CA LYS A 101 9.08 -11.26 -7.35
C LYS A 101 9.96 -12.43 -6.94
N ASP A 102 10.67 -13.01 -7.89
CA ASP A 102 11.69 -14.00 -7.59
C ASP A 102 12.99 -13.30 -7.20
N LYS A 103 13.55 -13.65 -6.03
CA LYS A 103 14.84 -13.14 -5.56
C LYS A 103 15.81 -14.30 -5.36
N GLU A 104 17.04 -14.11 -5.83
CA GLU A 104 18.13 -15.01 -5.46
C GLU A 104 18.51 -14.78 -3.99
N THR A 105 18.57 -15.87 -3.25
CA THR A 105 18.95 -15.87 -1.84
C THR A 105 20.09 -16.84 -1.61
N ILE A 106 20.96 -16.53 -0.65
CA ILE A 106 22.06 -17.43 -0.26
C ILE A 106 21.45 -18.63 0.45
N CYS A 107 21.88 -19.83 0.06
CA CYS A 107 21.49 -21.07 0.72
C CYS A 107 22.10 -21.12 2.13
N LYS A 108 21.25 -21.20 3.16
CA LYS A 108 21.68 -21.28 4.58
C LYS A 108 21.68 -22.70 5.10
N GLU A 109 20.77 -23.53 4.58
CA GLU A 109 20.62 -24.91 4.99
C GLU A 109 21.16 -25.87 3.92
N THR A 110 21.65 -27.03 4.33
CA THR A 110 22.14 -28.07 3.43
C THR A 110 21.07 -28.48 2.41
N ILE A 111 19.79 -28.52 2.82
CA ILE A 111 18.67 -28.86 1.93
C ILE A 111 18.52 -27.85 0.78
N GLU A 112 18.80 -26.57 1.02
CA GLU A 112 18.74 -25.51 0.00
C GLU A 112 19.87 -25.65 -1.01
N ILE A 113 21.08 -26.01 -0.55
CA ILE A 113 22.24 -26.30 -1.41
C ILE A 113 21.95 -27.52 -2.29
N LEU A 114 21.39 -28.59 -1.70
CA LEU A 114 21.01 -29.80 -2.44
C LEU A 114 19.94 -29.49 -3.50
N LEU A 115 18.94 -28.68 -3.16
CA LEU A 115 17.89 -28.28 -4.09
C LEU A 115 18.44 -27.41 -5.23
N ALA A 116 19.34 -26.46 -4.93
CA ALA A 116 19.99 -25.59 -5.93
C ALA A 116 20.86 -26.37 -6.93
N ASN A 117 21.35 -27.56 -6.54
CA ASN A 117 22.23 -28.40 -7.33
C ASN A 117 21.57 -29.73 -7.76
N LYS A 118 20.23 -29.80 -7.79
CA LYS A 118 19.48 -30.97 -8.29
C LYS A 118 19.99 -31.38 -9.68
N GLY A 119 20.27 -32.67 -9.85
CA GLY A 119 20.79 -33.28 -11.08
C GLY A 119 22.32 -33.28 -11.21
N LYS A 120 23.08 -32.62 -10.33
CA LYS A 120 24.55 -32.68 -10.33
C LYS A 120 25.07 -33.90 -9.57
N GLN A 121 26.29 -34.30 -9.92
CA GLN A 121 27.06 -35.29 -9.18
C GLN A 121 27.54 -34.68 -7.86
N ALA A 122 27.27 -35.38 -6.75
CA ALA A 122 27.60 -34.97 -5.40
C ALA A 122 28.27 -36.12 -4.66
N LYS A 123 29.32 -35.78 -3.90
CA LYS A 123 29.93 -36.66 -2.91
C LYS A 123 29.46 -36.21 -1.53
N ILE A 124 28.79 -37.10 -0.81
CA ILE A 124 28.14 -36.84 0.47
C ILE A 124 28.83 -37.68 1.54
N GLU A 125 29.32 -37.03 2.58
CA GLU A 125 29.82 -37.68 3.80
C GLU A 125 28.74 -37.60 4.87
N LEU A 126 28.37 -38.74 5.43
CA LEU A 126 27.42 -38.85 6.53
C LEU A 126 28.15 -38.80 7.88
N HIS A 127 27.42 -38.56 8.97
CA HIS A 127 28.00 -38.52 10.33
C HIS A 127 28.68 -39.82 10.78
N ASP A 128 28.25 -40.95 10.25
CA ASP A 128 28.85 -42.27 10.46
C ASP A 128 30.17 -42.48 9.66
N LYS A 129 30.63 -41.43 8.95
CA LYS A 129 31.79 -41.42 8.03
C LYS A 129 31.57 -42.22 6.75
N THR A 130 30.36 -42.68 6.48
CA THR A 130 30.02 -43.31 5.21
C THR A 130 30.05 -42.25 4.11
N VAL A 131 30.75 -42.56 3.02
CA VAL A 131 30.88 -41.68 1.86
C VAL A 131 30.09 -42.26 0.70
N LEU A 132 29.09 -41.52 0.24
CA LEU A 132 28.27 -41.89 -0.90
C LEU A 132 28.53 -40.92 -2.05
N SER A 133 28.67 -41.46 -3.26
CA SER A 133 28.86 -40.67 -4.48
C SER A 133 27.73 -40.97 -5.44
N GLY A 134 27.09 -39.94 -5.98
CA GLY A 134 25.97 -40.12 -6.89
C GLY A 134 25.34 -38.82 -7.36
N ALA A 135 24.34 -38.93 -8.23
CA ALA A 135 23.60 -37.79 -8.75
C ALA A 135 22.40 -37.46 -7.85
N ILE A 136 22.20 -36.18 -7.52
CA ILE A 136 21.04 -35.75 -6.72
C ILE A 136 19.78 -35.85 -7.60
N ARG A 137 18.96 -36.88 -7.41
CA ARG A 137 17.78 -37.13 -8.24
C ARG A 137 16.61 -36.25 -7.83
N GLU A 138 16.31 -36.23 -6.53
CA GLU A 138 15.16 -35.53 -5.99
C GLU A 138 15.44 -35.01 -4.58
N VAL A 139 14.89 -33.85 -4.24
CA VAL A 139 15.00 -33.25 -2.92
C VAL A 139 13.58 -32.98 -2.46
N LEU A 140 13.16 -33.64 -1.39
CA LEU A 140 11.80 -33.58 -0.89
C LEU A 140 11.67 -32.35 0.01
N VAL A 141 11.06 -31.31 -0.54
CA VAL A 141 10.90 -30.01 0.13
C VAL A 141 9.44 -29.59 0.15
N GLU A 142 9.03 -29.05 1.28
CA GLU A 142 7.82 -28.27 1.45
C GLU A 142 8.17 -26.78 1.30
N LYS A 143 7.36 -26.08 0.51
CA LYS A 143 7.51 -24.65 0.26
C LYS A 143 6.45 -23.93 1.08
N THR A 144 6.89 -23.26 2.15
CA THR A 144 5.97 -22.57 3.06
C THR A 144 6.25 -21.07 3.02
N PRO A 145 5.23 -20.22 2.81
CA PRO A 145 5.41 -18.78 2.90
C PRO A 145 5.71 -18.40 4.36
N THR A 146 6.84 -17.75 4.60
CA THR A 146 7.21 -17.23 5.93
C THR A 146 7.31 -15.72 5.87
N LEU A 147 6.74 -15.07 6.89
CA LEU A 147 6.82 -13.62 7.07
C LEU A 147 8.27 -13.22 7.33
N LEU A 148 8.76 -12.23 6.60
CA LEU A 148 10.09 -11.68 6.78
C LEU A 148 10.06 -10.60 7.88
N ALA A 149 11.00 -10.70 8.82
CA ALA A 149 11.29 -9.63 9.78
C ALA A 149 12.20 -8.55 9.16
N GLU A 150 12.24 -7.35 9.75
CA GLU A 150 13.03 -6.20 9.26
C GLU A 150 14.50 -6.53 8.94
N PRO A 151 15.26 -7.27 9.77
CA PRO A 151 16.66 -7.58 9.47
C PRO A 151 16.83 -8.46 8.22
N GLN A 152 15.83 -9.27 7.90
CA GLN A 152 15.84 -10.14 6.71
C GLN A 152 15.50 -9.35 5.44
N LEU A 153 14.75 -8.25 5.57
CA LEU A 153 14.41 -7.37 4.46
C LEU A 153 15.61 -6.53 4.03
N GLU A 154 16.35 -5.99 4.99
CA GLU A 154 17.61 -5.26 4.74
C GLU A 154 18.63 -6.17 4.04
N ALA A 155 18.81 -7.40 4.52
CA ALA A 155 19.73 -8.37 3.92
C ALA A 155 19.34 -8.79 2.49
N LEU A 156 18.10 -8.52 2.07
CA LEU A 156 17.60 -8.81 0.73
C LEU A 156 17.50 -7.55 -0.14
N ASP A 157 18.03 -6.40 0.30
CA ASP A 157 17.87 -5.09 -0.34
C ASP A 157 16.40 -4.81 -0.70
N VAL A 158 15.48 -5.17 0.19
CA VAL A 158 14.07 -4.76 0.08
C VAL A 158 13.95 -3.42 0.79
N SER A 159 13.76 -2.35 0.02
CA SER A 159 13.47 -1.03 0.59
C SER A 159 12.10 -1.06 1.25
N VAL A 160 12.07 -1.24 2.57
CA VAL A 160 10.85 -1.09 3.36
C VAL A 160 10.66 0.41 3.57
N LEU A 161 9.55 0.98 3.09
CA LEU A 161 9.11 2.31 3.51
C LEU A 161 8.53 2.23 4.94
N SER A 162 9.24 1.59 5.87
CA SER A 162 8.82 1.48 7.26
C SER A 162 9.27 2.73 8.02
N SER A 163 8.29 3.52 8.46
CA SER A 163 8.45 4.73 9.26
C SER A 163 8.72 4.46 10.75
N VAL A 164 9.26 3.28 11.11
CA VAL A 164 9.53 2.92 12.50
C VAL A 164 10.93 3.37 12.89
N ALA A 165 11.08 4.66 13.18
CA ALA A 165 12.23 5.14 13.94
C ALA A 165 12.11 4.66 15.40
N LEU A 166 12.87 3.61 15.73
CA LEU A 166 13.15 3.18 17.11
C LEU A 166 14.01 4.26 17.79
N THR A 167 13.40 5.06 18.68
CA THR A 167 14.17 5.86 19.65
C THR A 167 14.32 5.05 20.94
N SER A 168 15.44 4.37 21.08
CA SER A 168 15.93 3.83 22.36
C SER A 168 16.67 4.93 23.13
N SER A 169 16.06 5.46 24.19
CA SER A 169 16.73 5.88 25.44
C SER A 169 15.71 6.62 26.30
N GLY A 170 15.53 6.15 27.53
CA GLY A 170 14.47 6.56 28.45
C GLY A 170 14.55 8.02 28.89
N VAL A 171 13.47 8.76 28.61
CA VAL A 171 12.90 9.84 29.43
C VAL A 171 11.39 9.84 29.13
N PRO A 172 10.49 9.83 30.13
CA PRO A 172 9.05 9.95 29.87
C PRO A 172 8.75 11.39 29.43
N ARG A 173 8.65 11.61 28.12
CA ARG A 173 8.22 12.88 27.53
C ARG A 173 6.70 12.84 27.34
N PRO A 174 5.95 13.92 27.65
CA PRO A 174 4.50 13.94 27.42
C PRO A 174 4.19 13.67 25.95
N ALA A 175 3.20 12.82 25.71
CA ALA A 175 2.84 12.23 24.43
C ALA A 175 2.74 13.29 23.31
N ARG A 176 3.82 13.44 22.54
CA ARG A 176 3.78 14.07 21.23
C ARG A 176 2.94 13.15 20.34
N ARG A 177 1.74 13.58 19.96
CA ARG A 177 0.98 12.96 18.86
C ARG A 177 1.91 12.94 17.64
N ARG A 178 2.42 11.76 17.30
CA ARG A 178 3.17 11.54 16.07
C ARG A 178 2.24 11.90 14.90
N PRO A 179 2.72 12.53 13.83
CA PRO A 179 1.94 12.60 12.60
C PRO A 179 1.71 11.17 12.14
N ILE A 180 0.44 10.74 12.12
CA ILE A 180 0.01 9.46 11.57
C ILE A 180 0.14 9.60 10.06
N ARG A 181 1.33 9.32 9.54
CA ARG A 181 1.57 9.10 8.11
C ARG A 181 0.81 7.81 7.73
N PRO A 182 0.25 7.66 6.52
CA PRO A 182 -0.64 6.55 6.21
C PRO A 182 0.16 5.27 6.32
N GLU A 183 -0.16 4.44 7.31
CA GLU A 183 0.39 3.11 7.47
C GLU A 183 -0.06 2.27 6.28
N SER A 184 0.69 2.31 5.19
CA SER A 184 0.68 1.18 4.27
C SER A 184 1.34 0.03 5.02
N THR A 185 0.55 -0.95 5.47
CA THR A 185 1.12 -2.18 6.02
C THR A 185 1.64 -3.00 4.84
N GLU A 186 2.95 -2.97 4.66
CA GLU A 186 3.66 -3.83 3.72
C GLU A 186 4.11 -5.08 4.48
N THR A 187 3.58 -6.22 4.05
CA THR A 187 3.98 -7.52 4.57
C THR A 187 4.68 -8.28 3.48
N HIS A 188 5.94 -8.65 3.72
CA HIS A 188 6.71 -9.46 2.79
C HIS A 188 6.76 -10.90 3.28
N THR A 189 6.40 -11.83 2.43
CA THR A 189 6.58 -13.26 2.65
C THR A 189 7.61 -13.79 1.67
N LEU A 190 8.54 -14.58 2.17
CA LEU A 190 9.47 -15.33 1.34
C LEU A 190 9.08 -16.80 1.38
N THR A 191 9.19 -17.47 0.24
CA THR A 191 9.01 -18.92 0.18
C THR A 191 10.20 -19.59 0.87
N THR A 192 10.01 -20.03 2.10
CA THR A 192 11.00 -20.80 2.84
C THR A 192 10.87 -22.26 2.45
N ILE A 193 12.00 -22.96 2.41
CA ILE A 193 12.09 -24.31 1.91
C ILE A 193 12.48 -25.16 3.10
N SER A 194 11.56 -25.98 3.58
CA SER A 194 11.80 -26.92 4.65
C SER A 194 11.75 -28.32 4.06
N GLY A 195 12.77 -29.13 4.30
CA GLY A 195 12.83 -30.49 3.80
C GLY A 195 13.81 -31.30 4.60
N ALA A 196 13.41 -32.52 4.96
CA ALA A 196 14.25 -33.40 5.77
C ALA A 196 15.02 -34.42 4.93
N ASN A 197 14.59 -34.69 3.69
CA ASN A 197 15.03 -35.86 2.93
C ASN A 197 15.31 -35.57 1.45
N PHE A 198 16.20 -36.36 0.86
CA PHE A 198 16.55 -36.32 -0.55
C PHE A 198 16.93 -37.72 -1.06
N VAL A 199 16.93 -37.88 -2.37
CA VAL A 199 17.26 -39.13 -3.07
C VAL A 199 18.54 -38.94 -3.87
N LEU A 200 19.55 -39.75 -3.57
CA LEU A 200 20.82 -39.82 -4.29
C LEU A 200 20.84 -41.08 -5.15
N ARG A 201 21.11 -40.93 -6.44
CA ARG A 201 21.32 -42.06 -7.36
C ARG A 201 22.80 -42.46 -7.35
N THR A 202 23.10 -43.60 -6.75
CA THR A 202 24.42 -44.24 -6.76
C THR A 202 24.48 -45.35 -7.81
N ASP A 203 25.64 -45.96 -8.00
CA ASP A 203 25.82 -47.09 -8.93
C ASP A 203 25.04 -48.34 -8.49
N ASP A 204 24.77 -48.47 -7.19
CA ASP A 204 24.00 -49.56 -6.58
C ASP A 204 22.47 -49.31 -6.56
N GLY A 205 22.03 -48.10 -6.93
CA GLY A 205 20.61 -47.73 -7.00
C GLY A 205 20.28 -46.38 -6.38
N ASP A 206 18.99 -46.13 -6.14
CA ASP A 206 18.53 -44.89 -5.52
C ASP A 206 18.54 -45.04 -3.99
N VAL A 207 19.27 -44.16 -3.31
CA VAL A 207 19.42 -44.13 -1.85
C VAL A 207 18.66 -42.95 -1.27
N PHE A 208 17.76 -43.22 -0.34
CA PHE A 208 17.01 -42.21 0.41
C PHE A 208 17.80 -41.76 1.64
N LEU A 209 18.11 -40.47 1.74
CA LEU A 209 18.97 -39.90 2.77
C LEU A 209 18.29 -38.71 3.45
N SER A 210 18.55 -38.54 4.75
CA SER A 210 18.14 -37.34 5.47
C SER A 210 19.20 -36.24 5.36
N ALA A 211 18.79 -35.01 5.09
CA ALA A 211 19.67 -33.85 5.01
C ALA A 211 20.35 -33.52 6.35
N GLY A 212 19.72 -33.88 7.49
CA GLY A 212 20.31 -33.70 8.82
C GLY A 212 21.46 -34.67 9.13
N SER A 213 21.54 -35.79 8.42
CA SER A 213 22.61 -36.78 8.59
C SER A 213 23.86 -36.46 7.77
N VAL A 214 23.80 -35.42 6.94
CA VAL A 214 24.88 -35.01 6.05
C VAL A 214 25.87 -34.14 6.78
N ARG A 215 27.11 -34.60 6.87
CA ARG A 215 28.23 -33.89 7.49
C ARG A 215 28.95 -32.97 6.52
N SER A 216 29.19 -33.43 5.29
CA SER A 216 29.86 -32.63 4.26
C SER A 216 29.27 -32.95 2.88
N VAL A 217 29.16 -31.92 2.03
CA VAL A 217 28.71 -32.04 0.64
C VAL A 217 29.79 -31.47 -0.27
N SER A 218 30.25 -32.27 -1.22
CA SER A 218 31.20 -31.83 -2.24
C SER A 218 30.55 -31.96 -3.62
N ILE A 219 30.36 -30.83 -4.29
CA ILE A 219 29.77 -30.73 -5.63
C ILE A 219 30.71 -29.89 -6.48
N LYS A 220 31.00 -30.35 -7.70
CA LYS A 220 31.77 -29.57 -8.67
C LYS A 220 30.95 -28.35 -9.13
N ASP A 221 31.55 -27.16 -9.10
CA ASP A 221 30.90 -25.88 -9.45
C ASP A 221 29.58 -25.68 -8.68
N MET A 222 29.66 -25.78 -7.35
CA MET A 222 28.50 -25.72 -6.45
C MET A 222 27.79 -24.37 -6.55
N LYS A 223 26.48 -24.39 -6.86
CA LYS A 223 25.62 -23.21 -6.74
C LYS A 223 25.27 -22.99 -5.28
N THR A 224 25.54 -21.80 -4.77
CA THR A 224 25.25 -21.39 -3.39
C THR A 224 24.08 -20.42 -3.28
N THR A 225 23.43 -20.10 -4.40
CA THR A 225 22.22 -19.27 -4.46
C THR A 225 21.02 -20.08 -4.96
N LEU A 226 19.86 -19.73 -4.44
CA LEU A 226 18.58 -20.31 -4.82
C LEU A 226 17.55 -19.20 -5.03
N SER A 227 16.84 -19.28 -6.17
CA SER A 227 15.71 -18.39 -6.45
C SER A 227 14.53 -18.76 -5.56
N LYS A 228 14.12 -17.84 -4.70
CA LYS A 228 12.94 -17.95 -3.84
C LYS A 228 11.91 -16.91 -4.27
N SER A 229 10.65 -17.35 -4.35
CA SER A 229 9.56 -16.45 -4.66
C SER A 229 9.22 -15.62 -3.43
N MET A 230 9.27 -14.29 -3.59
CA MET A 230 8.92 -13.31 -2.59
C MET A 230 7.58 -12.69 -2.95
N LYS A 231 6.57 -12.91 -2.10
CA LYS A 231 5.26 -12.30 -2.24
C LYS A 231 5.17 -11.11 -1.29
N SER A 232 5.08 -9.92 -1.85
CA SER A 232 4.86 -8.66 -1.16
C SER A 232 3.37 -8.34 -1.19
N THR A 233 2.76 -8.25 -0.02
CA THR A 233 1.37 -7.86 0.14
C THR A 233 1.34 -6.46 0.74
N ARG A 234 0.91 -5.48 -0.05
CA ARG A 234 0.77 -4.08 0.37
C ARG A 234 -0.70 -3.77 0.59
N ARG A 235 -1.05 -3.34 1.80
CA ARG A 235 -2.38 -2.79 2.07
C ARG A 235 -2.30 -1.26 2.07
N SER A 236 -2.94 -0.62 1.09
CA SER A 236 -3.00 0.84 0.97
C SER A 236 -4.43 1.37 1.12
N LYS A 237 -4.56 2.63 1.53
CA LYS A 237 -5.82 3.36 1.47
C LYS A 237 -6.15 3.67 0.00
N ARG A 238 -7.43 3.69 -0.33
CA ARG A 238 -7.93 4.03 -1.67
C ARG A 238 -9.21 4.83 -1.57
N LEU A 239 -9.28 5.91 -2.35
CA LEU A 239 -10.51 6.64 -2.63
C LEU A 239 -10.98 6.29 -4.04
N THR A 240 -12.22 5.81 -4.15
CA THR A 240 -12.87 5.48 -5.41
C THR A 240 -14.01 6.46 -5.68
N PHE A 241 -14.07 6.96 -6.89
CA PHE A 241 -15.07 7.89 -7.41
C PHE A 241 -15.87 7.18 -8.50
N LYS A 242 -17.20 7.23 -8.41
CA LYS A 242 -18.10 6.63 -9.39
C LYS A 242 -18.82 7.69 -10.20
N PHE A 243 -18.81 7.53 -11.51
CA PHE A 243 -19.48 8.37 -12.49
C PHE A 243 -20.53 7.56 -13.26
N PRO A 244 -21.51 8.22 -13.89
CA PRO A 244 -22.56 7.53 -14.65
C PRO A 244 -22.03 6.85 -15.91
N GLU A 245 -20.95 7.37 -16.49
CA GLU A 245 -20.43 6.94 -17.79
C GLU A 245 -18.98 6.45 -17.67
N GLY A 246 -18.69 5.33 -18.32
CA GLY A 246 -17.36 4.73 -18.41
C GLY A 246 -16.54 5.23 -19.59
N GLU A 247 -15.24 4.97 -19.55
CA GLU A 247 -14.27 5.25 -20.63
C GLU A 247 -14.25 6.71 -21.10
N LYS A 248 -14.60 7.65 -20.22
CA LYS A 248 -14.57 9.09 -20.50
C LYS A 248 -13.46 9.79 -19.75
N LYS A 249 -12.78 10.70 -20.43
CA LYS A 249 -11.84 11.62 -19.80
C LYS A 249 -12.62 12.63 -18.95
N GLN A 250 -12.23 12.77 -17.70
CA GLN A 250 -12.88 13.68 -16.75
C GLN A 250 -11.85 14.44 -15.92
N THR A 251 -12.34 15.50 -15.32
CA THR A 251 -11.58 16.36 -14.41
C THR A 251 -12.35 16.53 -13.11
N LEU A 252 -11.64 16.42 -11.98
CA LEU A 252 -12.20 16.53 -10.64
C LEU A 252 -11.38 17.52 -9.83
N SER A 253 -12.05 18.48 -9.18
CA SER A 253 -11.45 19.31 -8.15
C SER A 253 -11.67 18.65 -6.80
N LEU A 254 -10.58 18.38 -6.09
CA LEU A 254 -10.57 17.82 -4.75
C LEU A 254 -10.13 18.90 -3.77
N MET A 255 -10.95 19.16 -2.76
CA MET A 255 -10.70 20.18 -1.76
C MET A 255 -10.82 19.58 -0.37
N TYR A 256 -9.85 19.85 0.50
CA TYR A 256 -9.95 19.44 1.89
C TYR A 256 -9.22 20.34 2.87
N PHE A 257 -9.80 20.53 4.06
CA PHE A 257 -9.09 21.15 5.18
C PHE A 257 -8.31 20.10 5.96
N ARG A 258 -7.08 20.43 6.35
CA ARG A 258 -6.30 19.62 7.28
C ARG A 258 -5.42 20.50 8.16
N PRO A 259 -5.03 20.02 9.36
CA PRO A 259 -3.93 20.62 10.08
C PRO A 259 -2.59 20.26 9.44
N GLY A 260 -1.56 21.06 9.73
CA GLY A 260 -0.16 20.70 9.42
C GLY A 260 0.63 21.81 8.74
N ILE A 261 -0.03 22.87 8.24
CA ILE A 261 0.67 24.04 7.73
C ILE A 261 0.21 25.27 8.51
N ARG A 262 1.17 26.00 9.07
CA ARG A 262 0.89 27.30 9.70
C ARG A 262 1.81 28.35 9.13
N TRP A 263 1.29 29.58 9.08
CA TRP A 263 2.12 30.75 8.87
C TRP A 263 2.22 31.59 10.15
N ILE A 264 3.35 32.26 10.33
CA ILE A 264 3.66 33.10 11.47
C ILE A 264 4.08 34.49 10.96
N PRO A 265 3.36 35.57 11.33
CA PRO A 265 3.80 36.93 11.03
C PRO A 265 4.96 37.32 11.94
N THR A 266 6.11 37.61 11.35
CA THR A 266 7.31 38.10 12.05
C THR A 266 7.55 39.55 11.65
N TYR A 267 7.60 40.45 12.63
CA TYR A 267 7.94 41.86 12.41
C TYR A 267 9.38 42.10 12.82
N ARG A 268 10.21 42.60 11.90
CA ARG A 268 11.56 43.07 12.22
C ARG A 268 11.58 44.60 12.22
N ILE A 269 12.02 45.19 13.33
CA ILE A 269 12.17 46.64 13.46
C ILE A 269 13.65 46.95 13.47
N ASP A 270 14.12 47.62 12.43
CA ASP A 270 15.49 48.08 12.29
C ASP A 270 15.52 49.59 12.58
N LEU A 271 16.06 49.99 13.75
CA LEU A 271 16.24 51.39 14.11
C LEU A 271 17.50 51.94 13.43
N ARG A 272 17.36 53.01 12.65
CA ARG A 272 18.44 53.66 11.91
C ARG A 272 18.49 55.14 12.26
N GLN A 273 19.69 55.69 12.40
CA GLN A 273 19.87 57.14 12.41
C GLN A 273 20.36 57.60 11.04
N LYS A 274 19.66 58.57 10.45
CA LYS A 274 20.10 59.26 9.24
C LYS A 274 19.94 60.76 9.45
N GLU A 275 21.02 61.51 9.29
CA GLU A 275 21.03 62.99 9.37
C GLU A 275 20.38 63.55 10.65
N GLY A 276 20.67 62.97 11.82
CA GLY A 276 20.15 63.44 13.11
C GLY A 276 18.66 63.13 13.36
N LYS A 277 17.99 62.39 12.46
CA LYS A 277 16.63 61.88 12.65
C LYS A 277 16.65 60.39 13.00
N ASN A 278 15.90 60.03 14.04
CA ASN A 278 15.63 58.63 14.38
C ASN A 278 14.59 58.08 13.41
N LEU A 279 14.98 57.13 12.57
CA LEU A 279 14.11 56.43 11.63
C LEU A 279 13.94 54.98 12.10
N ALA A 280 12.73 54.46 12.04
CA ALA A 280 12.46 53.05 12.27
C ALA A 280 12.00 52.41 10.95
N GLN A 281 12.74 51.41 10.46
CA GLN A 281 12.31 50.59 9.34
C GLN A 281 11.61 49.35 9.88
N VAL A 282 10.32 49.20 9.56
CA VAL A 282 9.56 48.00 9.90
C VAL A 282 9.51 47.10 8.66
N SER A 283 9.97 45.86 8.81
CA SER A 283 9.87 44.82 7.78
C SER A 283 8.90 43.75 8.27
N LEU A 284 7.89 43.43 7.47
CA LEU A 284 6.99 42.30 7.73
C LEU A 284 7.50 41.09 6.95
N GLN A 285 7.71 39.99 7.66
CA GLN A 285 8.09 38.69 7.13
C GLN A 285 7.02 37.66 7.49
N ALA A 286 6.75 36.73 6.60
CA ALA A 286 5.92 35.56 6.87
C ALA A 286 6.82 34.33 6.93
N GLU A 287 6.76 33.59 8.03
CA GLU A 287 7.40 32.29 8.17
C GLU A 287 6.34 31.20 7.97
N ILE A 288 6.67 30.17 7.20
CA ILE A 288 5.77 29.04 6.94
C ILE A 288 6.41 27.79 7.51
N LEU A 289 5.66 27.09 8.35
CA LEU A 289 6.00 25.76 8.84
C LEU A 289 5.06 24.76 8.16
N ASN A 290 5.63 23.80 7.43
CA ASN A 290 4.88 22.77 6.70
C ASN A 290 5.26 21.38 7.20
N GLU A 291 4.30 20.70 7.80
CA GLU A 291 4.35 19.31 8.27
C GLU A 291 3.25 18.47 7.60
N ALA A 292 2.61 18.98 6.55
CA ALA A 292 1.42 18.37 5.94
C ALA A 292 1.76 17.53 4.71
N GLU A 293 2.19 18.17 3.62
CA GLU A 293 2.45 17.57 2.31
C GLU A 293 3.58 18.32 1.61
N ASP A 294 4.29 17.66 0.70
CA ASP A 294 5.31 18.31 -0.11
C ASP A 294 4.66 19.32 -1.07
N LEU A 295 5.19 20.55 -1.07
CA LEU A 295 4.71 21.64 -1.91
C LEU A 295 5.81 22.02 -2.91
N HIS A 296 5.59 21.68 -4.17
CA HIS A 296 6.50 21.98 -5.27
C HIS A 296 5.81 22.89 -6.28
N ASP A 297 6.33 24.11 -6.46
CA ASP A 297 5.81 25.11 -7.41
C ASP A 297 4.30 25.38 -7.27
N VAL A 298 3.81 25.43 -6.03
CA VAL A 298 2.39 25.68 -5.70
C VAL A 298 2.18 27.12 -5.20
N PRO A 299 1.18 27.86 -5.71
CA PRO A 299 0.82 29.15 -5.15
C PRO A 299 0.26 29.00 -3.73
N LEU A 300 0.77 29.84 -2.81
CA LEU A 300 0.37 29.85 -1.40
C LEU A 300 -0.38 31.14 -1.06
N ASP A 301 -1.62 30.99 -0.59
CA ASP A 301 -2.44 32.10 -0.13
C ASP A 301 -2.38 32.18 1.40
N ILE A 302 -1.77 33.24 1.92
CA ILE A 302 -1.60 33.45 3.37
C ILE A 302 -2.78 34.26 3.90
N VAL A 303 -3.58 33.66 4.80
CA VAL A 303 -4.81 34.29 5.30
C VAL A 303 -4.62 34.84 6.71
N VAL A 304 -4.94 36.14 6.88
CA VAL A 304 -5.04 36.80 8.17
C VAL A 304 -6.42 36.52 8.78
N GLY A 305 -6.55 35.36 9.42
CA GLY A 305 -7.80 34.90 10.02
C GLY A 305 -7.65 33.49 10.58
N VAL A 306 -8.68 33.03 11.29
CA VAL A 306 -8.80 31.62 11.72
C VAL A 306 -10.13 31.08 11.20
N PRO A 307 -10.13 29.92 10.53
CA PRO A 307 -11.37 29.30 10.12
C PRO A 307 -12.06 28.69 11.35
N ASN A 308 -13.39 28.70 11.37
CA ASN A 308 -14.16 28.13 12.48
C ASN A 308 -14.97 26.93 12.00
N PHE A 309 -14.61 25.74 12.46
CA PHE A 309 -15.31 24.49 12.17
C PHE A 309 -15.70 23.79 13.46
N ARG A 310 -16.92 23.26 13.52
CA ARG A 310 -17.44 22.52 14.68
C ARG A 310 -16.59 21.29 15.02
N PHE A 311 -16.06 20.59 14.02
CA PHE A 311 -15.35 19.31 14.17
C PHE A 311 -13.85 19.42 13.85
N LYS A 312 -13.22 20.58 14.08
CA LYS A 312 -11.83 20.86 13.70
C LYS A 312 -10.78 19.83 14.18
N GLY A 313 -11.06 19.13 15.28
CA GLY A 313 -10.18 18.10 15.85
C GLY A 313 -10.53 16.67 15.45
N THR A 314 -11.56 16.48 14.63
CA THR A 314 -12.08 15.17 14.24
C THR A 314 -11.70 14.88 12.80
N PRO A 315 -10.98 13.78 12.53
CA PRO A 315 -10.67 13.36 11.17
C PRO A 315 -11.92 12.88 10.44
N SER A 316 -11.95 13.09 9.13
CA SER A 316 -13.00 12.61 8.24
C SER A 316 -12.93 11.08 8.10
N PRO A 317 -14.06 10.35 8.16
CA PRO A 317 -14.11 8.91 7.90
C PRO A 317 -13.53 8.51 6.54
N LEU A 318 -13.54 9.43 5.57
CA LEU A 318 -12.96 9.22 4.23
C LEU A 318 -11.43 9.04 4.26
N VAL A 319 -10.76 9.44 5.34
CA VAL A 319 -9.32 9.27 5.55
C VAL A 319 -8.98 7.86 6.06
N LEU A 320 -9.99 7.05 6.38
CA LEU A 320 -9.87 5.66 6.87
C LEU A 320 -8.95 5.53 8.10
N GLU A 321 -8.87 6.56 8.93
CA GLU A 321 -8.25 6.41 10.23
C GLU A 321 -9.10 5.48 11.12
N ALA A 322 -8.42 4.68 11.95
CA ALA A 322 -9.01 3.69 12.85
C ALA A 322 -10.06 4.27 13.83
N THR A 323 -10.16 5.59 13.89
CA THR A 323 -11.00 6.38 14.77
C THR A 323 -12.49 6.09 14.61
N MET A 324 -12.98 5.58 13.47
CA MET A 324 -14.42 5.36 13.25
C MET A 324 -15.07 4.38 14.25
N ARG A 325 -14.37 3.32 14.70
CA ARG A 325 -14.92 2.39 15.71
C ARG A 325 -15.02 3.03 17.09
N ASN A 326 -14.04 3.84 17.48
CA ASN A 326 -14.05 4.54 18.77
C ASN A 326 -15.06 5.70 18.77
N LEU A 327 -15.20 6.40 17.64
CA LEU A 327 -16.13 7.53 17.49
C LEU A 327 -17.60 7.11 17.46
N LEU A 328 -17.96 5.97 16.87
CA LEU A 328 -19.34 5.47 16.93
C LEU A 328 -19.72 5.06 18.36
N ALA A 329 -18.79 4.47 19.11
CA ALA A 329 -18.99 4.15 20.51
C ALA A 329 -19.09 5.40 21.41
N GLU A 330 -18.36 6.47 21.07
CA GLU A 330 -18.32 7.72 21.84
C GLU A 330 -19.45 8.70 21.46
N ALA A 331 -19.80 8.81 20.18
CA ALA A 331 -20.82 9.71 19.67
C ALA A 331 -22.25 9.16 19.78
N ALA A 332 -22.40 7.83 19.92
CA ALA A 332 -23.71 7.21 20.07
C ALA A 332 -23.67 5.96 20.99
N PRO A 333 -23.48 6.15 22.32
CA PRO A 333 -23.48 5.05 23.29
C PRO A 333 -24.76 4.20 23.25
N ASP A 334 -25.90 4.85 22.97
CA ASP A 334 -27.23 4.23 22.95
C ASP A 334 -27.49 3.33 21.73
N ILE A 335 -26.73 3.48 20.64
CA ILE A 335 -26.93 2.69 19.42
C ILE A 335 -26.38 1.26 19.60
N MET A 336 -25.33 1.08 20.39
CA MET A 336 -24.73 -0.25 20.61
C MET A 336 -25.22 -0.95 21.89
N GLY A 337 -25.87 -0.24 22.83
CA GLY A 337 -26.44 -0.82 24.05
C GLY A 337 -27.76 -1.58 23.87
N GLN A 338 -28.40 -1.51 22.69
CA GLN A 338 -29.69 -2.16 22.41
C GLN A 338 -29.63 -3.10 21.21
N GLN A 339 -28.63 -3.99 21.20
CA GLN A 339 -28.48 -5.06 20.20
C GLN A 339 -29.54 -6.19 20.30
N SER A 340 -30.76 -5.89 20.79
CA SER A 340 -31.86 -6.86 20.86
C SER A 340 -33.24 -6.33 20.48
N GLN A 341 -33.38 -5.11 19.96
CA GLN A 341 -34.69 -4.63 19.45
C GLN A 341 -34.61 -3.86 18.12
N LEU A 342 -33.89 -4.41 17.15
CA LEU A 342 -33.97 -3.93 15.76
C LEU A 342 -35.32 -4.34 15.14
N SER A 343 -36.33 -3.49 15.26
CA SER A 343 -37.51 -3.51 14.38
C SER A 343 -37.53 -2.24 13.55
N ASN A 344 -37.45 -2.38 12.23
CA ASN A 344 -37.38 -1.30 11.21
C ASN A 344 -38.65 -0.41 11.15
N ALA A 345 -39.59 -0.55 12.09
CA ALA A 345 -40.86 0.19 12.11
C ALA A 345 -40.81 1.54 12.87
N MET A 346 -39.75 1.82 13.65
CA MET A 346 -39.69 3.03 14.50
C MET A 346 -38.89 4.21 13.90
N TYR A 347 -38.24 4.04 12.74
CA TYR A 347 -37.44 5.10 12.12
C TYR A 347 -38.29 6.13 11.33
N SER A 348 -39.56 5.82 11.01
CA SER A 348 -40.45 6.71 10.25
C SER A 348 -41.20 7.76 11.08
N GLN A 349 -41.06 7.76 12.41
CA GLN A 349 -41.82 8.67 13.29
C GLN A 349 -41.00 9.83 13.88
N ARG A 350 -39.72 9.99 13.54
CA ARG A 350 -38.87 11.09 14.05
C ARG A 350 -38.56 12.17 13.02
N SER A 351 -39.48 12.42 12.10
CA SER A 351 -39.50 13.66 11.30
C SER A 351 -40.61 14.56 11.85
N GLY A 352 -40.21 15.55 12.65
CA GLY A 352 -41.03 16.63 13.19
C GLY A 352 -40.11 17.78 13.58
#